data_AF-A0A952WMQ0-F1
#
_entry.id   AF-A0A952WMQ0-F1
#
_cell.length_a   1.000
_cell.length_b   1.000
_cell.length_c   1.000
_cell.angle_alpha   90.00
_cell.angle_beta   90.00
_cell.angle_gamma   90.00
#
_symmetry.space_group_name_H-M   'P 1'
#
loop_
_entity.id
_entity.type
_entity.pdbx_description
1 polymer ?
#
loop_
_entity_poly.entity_id
_entity_poly.type
_entity_poly.pdbx_seq_one_letter_code
_entity_poly.pdbx_strand_id
1 'polypeptide(L)'
;MHTLRRHLDPVHAQRLAAHLRSEGVVAGVLHDITSMGGLDFRAPGSSLVLLDRRDAELAEALIREYEADPPTAPIDESMEDADVTRLDPAIEVACPDCGGTIVASLDPRTCPACRGTIEVLRLVVEQHGPEALATLYEDDSPGAFDDAAGVACPACGYWLGGLGRTGACPECATPYDKDILVTTFLNDLSARRYMKDPPTGSGDDPGARDAR
;
A
#
# COMPACT_ATOMS: atom_id res chain seq x y z
N MET A 1 7.65 -15.90 -4.51
CA MET A 1 6.30 -15.45 -4.14
C MET A 1 5.44 -16.63 -3.73
N HIS A 2 5.10 -16.71 -2.46
CA HIS A 2 4.29 -17.76 -1.86
C HIS A 2 3.08 -17.12 -1.18
N THR A 3 1.86 -17.51 -1.56
CA THR A 3 0.63 -17.00 -0.93
C THR A 3 0.39 -17.75 0.37
N LEU A 4 0.39 -17.03 1.49
CA LEU A 4 0.13 -17.57 2.82
C LEU A 4 -1.36 -17.72 3.08
N ARG A 5 -2.10 -16.61 2.99
CA ARG A 5 -3.50 -16.54 3.40
C ARG A 5 -4.26 -15.51 2.56
N ARG A 6 -5.57 -15.71 2.45
CA ARG A 6 -6.50 -14.75 1.88
C ARG A 6 -7.30 -14.10 2.98
N HIS A 7 -7.41 -12.78 2.90
CA HIS A 7 -8.18 -11.94 3.81
C HIS A 7 -9.27 -11.21 3.01
N LEU A 8 -10.46 -11.09 3.60
CA LEU A 8 -11.55 -10.31 3.02
C LEU A 8 -11.34 -8.81 3.23
N ASP A 9 -10.72 -8.44 4.35
CA ASP A 9 -10.42 -7.05 4.69
C ASP A 9 -9.01 -6.66 4.18
N PRO A 10 -8.90 -5.73 3.22
CA PRO A 10 -7.61 -5.25 2.73
C PRO A 10 -6.80 -4.53 3.80
N VAL A 11 -7.44 -3.80 4.72
CA VAL A 11 -6.76 -3.06 5.79
C VAL A 11 -6.10 -4.03 6.75
N HIS A 12 -6.81 -5.10 7.12
CA HIS A 12 -6.25 -6.16 7.95
C HIS A 12 -5.06 -6.86 7.28
N ALA A 13 -5.16 -7.17 5.98
CA ALA A 13 -4.04 -7.77 5.23
C ALA A 13 -2.80 -6.85 5.20
N GLN A 14 -3.00 -5.54 5.02
CA GLN A 14 -1.92 -4.56 5.02
C GLN A 14 -1.26 -4.43 6.40
N ARG A 15 -2.05 -4.41 7.48
CA ARG A 15 -1.52 -4.38 8.85
C ARG A 15 -0.70 -5.63 9.17
N LEU A 16 -1.19 -6.81 8.80
CA LEU A 16 -0.43 -8.06 8.92
C LEU A 16 0.88 -8.02 8.13
N ALA A 17 0.85 -7.55 6.88
CA ALA A 17 2.06 -7.41 6.07
C ALA A 17 3.06 -6.41 6.67
N ALA A 18 2.58 -5.32 7.26
CA ALA A 18 3.42 -4.36 7.97
C ALA A 18 4.06 -4.97 9.22
N HIS A 19 3.29 -5.70 10.03
CA HIS A 19 3.79 -6.41 11.20
C HIS A 19 4.83 -7.47 10.84
N LEU A 20 4.59 -8.28 9.81
CA LEU A 20 5.59 -9.25 9.33
C LEU A 20 6.90 -8.56 8.92
N ARG A 21 6.80 -7.41 8.24
CA ARG A 21 7.98 -6.63 7.84
C ARG A 21 8.74 -6.04 9.03
N SER A 22 8.07 -5.59 10.10
CA SER A 22 8.75 -5.10 11.30
C SER A 22 9.54 -6.20 12.01
N GLU A 23 9.11 -7.45 11.87
CA GLU A 23 9.81 -8.65 12.37
C GLU A 23 10.84 -9.22 11.37
N GLY A 24 11.14 -8.48 10.29
CA GLY A 24 12.14 -8.86 9.29
C GLY A 24 11.66 -9.85 8.21
N VAL A 25 10.38 -10.22 8.18
CA VAL A 25 9.79 -11.07 7.14
C VAL A 25 9.37 -10.23 5.95
N VAL A 26 9.90 -10.54 4.76
CA VAL A 26 9.59 -9.77 3.54
C VAL A 26 8.23 -10.18 2.97
N ALA A 27 7.18 -9.51 3.45
CA ALA A 27 5.78 -9.74 3.09
C ALA A 27 5.17 -8.58 2.29
N GLY A 28 4.17 -8.88 1.46
CA GLY A 28 3.39 -7.91 0.69
C GLY A 28 1.93 -8.33 0.56
N VAL A 29 1.09 -7.43 0.06
CA VAL A 29 -0.34 -7.69 -0.19
C VAL A 29 -0.60 -7.59 -1.68
N LEU A 30 -1.24 -8.62 -2.24
CA LEU A 30 -1.81 -8.60 -3.58
C LEU A 30 -3.32 -8.48 -3.48
N HIS A 31 -3.87 -7.43 -4.06
CA HIS A 31 -5.31 -7.32 -4.24
C HIS A 31 -5.72 -8.24 -5.39
N ASP A 32 -6.69 -9.13 -5.15
CA ASP A 32 -7.32 -9.87 -6.23
C ASP A 32 -8.17 -8.87 -7.03
N ILE A 33 -7.56 -8.24 -8.03
CA ILE A 33 -8.28 -7.59 -9.12
C ILE A 33 -8.97 -8.70 -9.90
N THR A 34 -10.18 -9.05 -9.49
CA THR A 34 -11.07 -9.89 -10.30
C THR A 34 -11.18 -9.23 -11.66
N SER A 35 -10.53 -9.88 -12.64
CA SER A 35 -10.43 -9.47 -14.03
C SER A 35 -11.78 -8.93 -14.52
N MET A 36 -11.77 -7.69 -15.01
CA MET A 36 -12.86 -7.08 -15.78
C MET A 36 -13.11 -7.92 -17.04
N GLY A 37 -13.83 -9.04 -16.95
CA GLY A 37 -14.00 -9.88 -18.14
C GLY A 37 -14.79 -11.19 -18.02
N GLY A 38 -15.21 -11.66 -16.84
CA GLY A 38 -16.03 -12.87 -16.82
C GLY A 38 -16.44 -13.34 -15.43
N LEU A 39 -17.71 -13.09 -15.08
CA LEU A 39 -18.66 -13.86 -14.24
C LEU A 39 -18.20 -14.67 -13.00
N ASP A 40 -16.98 -14.52 -12.50
CA ASP A 40 -16.56 -15.10 -11.22
C ASP A 40 -16.89 -14.13 -10.09
N PHE A 41 -18.05 -14.34 -9.45
CA PHE A 41 -18.54 -13.59 -8.29
C PHE A 41 -17.78 -13.90 -6.98
N ARG A 42 -16.47 -14.14 -7.03
CA ARG A 42 -15.70 -14.22 -5.78
C ARG A 42 -15.62 -12.83 -5.17
N ALA A 43 -15.95 -12.72 -3.89
CA ALA A 43 -15.80 -11.49 -3.14
C ALA A 43 -14.35 -10.99 -3.31
N PRO A 44 -14.14 -9.69 -3.58
CA PRO A 44 -12.80 -9.13 -3.68
C PRO A 44 -12.05 -9.45 -2.38
N GLY A 45 -10.85 -9.99 -2.53
CA GLY A 45 -10.01 -10.41 -1.43
C GLY A 45 -8.60 -9.84 -1.59
N SER A 46 -7.88 -9.81 -0.49
CA SER A 46 -6.46 -9.48 -0.47
C SER A 46 -5.67 -10.72 -0.07
N SER A 47 -4.67 -11.07 -0.85
CA SER A 47 -3.78 -12.21 -0.60
C SER A 47 -2.49 -11.70 0.03
N LEU A 48 -2.16 -12.21 1.22
CA LEU A 48 -0.87 -11.98 1.86
C LEU A 48 0.18 -12.88 1.20
N VAL A 49 1.25 -12.29 0.69
CA VAL A 49 2.30 -13.00 -0.02
C VAL A 49 3.66 -12.79 0.63
N LEU A 50 4.46 -13.86 0.67
CA LEU A 50 5.87 -13.81 1.02
C LEU A 50 6.73 -13.79 -0.24
N LEU A 51 7.81 -13.02 -0.22
CA LEU A 51 8.82 -13.07 -1.26
C LEU A 51 9.65 -14.35 -1.16
N ASP A 52 10.12 -14.70 0.04
CA ASP A 52 10.88 -15.92 0.34
C ASP A 52 9.99 -17.01 0.97
N ARG A 53 10.12 -18.25 0.51
CA ARG A 53 9.39 -19.40 1.05
C ARG A 53 9.97 -19.91 2.37
N ARG A 54 11.25 -19.61 2.64
CA ARG A 54 11.94 -20.04 3.86
C ARG A 54 11.32 -19.42 5.12
N ASP A 55 10.71 -18.25 4.99
CA ASP A 55 10.09 -17.52 6.09
C ASP A 55 8.66 -17.98 6.40
N ALA A 56 8.12 -18.98 5.67
CA ALA A 56 6.72 -19.39 5.80
C ALA A 56 6.36 -19.83 7.23
N GLU A 57 7.20 -20.64 7.87
CA GLU A 57 6.95 -21.12 9.25
C GLU A 57 6.99 -19.98 10.27
N LEU A 58 7.97 -19.06 10.13
CA LEU A 58 8.07 -17.88 10.98
C LEU A 58 6.87 -16.94 10.78
N ALA A 59 6.49 -16.69 9.53
CA ALA A 59 5.35 -15.85 9.20
C ALA A 59 4.03 -16.41 9.75
N GLU A 60 3.81 -17.73 9.68
CA GLU A 60 2.63 -18.35 10.28
C GLU A 60 2.60 -18.22 11.81
N ALA A 61 3.76 -18.31 12.47
CA ALA A 61 3.85 -18.10 13.90
C ALA A 61 3.50 -16.65 14.29
N LEU A 62 4.06 -15.67 13.58
CA LEU A 62 3.79 -14.24 13.79
C LEU A 62 2.33 -13.87 13.49
N ILE A 63 1.72 -14.44 12.43
CA ILE A 63 0.30 -14.23 12.14
C ILE A 63 -0.56 -14.72 13.30
N ARG A 64 -0.24 -15.88 13.89
CA ARG A 64 -0.99 -16.43 15.02
C ARG A 64 -0.86 -15.55 16.26
N GLU A 65 0.32 -15.01 16.52
CA GLU A 65 0.57 -14.07 17.61
C GLU A 65 -0.25 -12.78 17.43
N TYR A 66 -0.18 -12.18 16.24
CA TYR A 66 -0.97 -11.00 15.87
C TYR A 66 -2.48 -11.25 15.98
N GLU A 67 -2.98 -12.42 15.58
CA GLU A 67 -4.40 -12.75 15.69
C GLU A 67 -4.85 -12.97 17.14
N ALA A 68 -3.94 -13.41 18.01
CA ALA A 68 -4.22 -13.64 19.43
C ALA A 68 -4.23 -12.34 20.23
N ASP A 69 -3.30 -11.44 19.95
CA ASP A 69 -3.22 -10.12 20.57
C ASP A 69 -2.90 -9.08 19.48
N PRO A 70 -3.93 -8.64 18.72
CA PRO A 70 -3.70 -7.68 17.67
C PRO A 70 -3.16 -6.41 18.31
N PRO A 71 -1.98 -5.92 17.89
CA PRO A 71 -1.45 -4.70 18.44
C PRO A 71 -2.54 -3.65 18.29
N THR A 72 -2.93 -3.08 19.43
CA THR A 72 -3.60 -1.79 19.44
C THR A 72 -2.52 -0.80 19.05
N ALA A 73 -2.04 -0.90 17.81
CA ALA A 73 -1.24 0.17 17.24
C ALA A 73 -2.08 1.41 17.54
N PRO A 74 -1.51 2.42 18.22
CA PRO A 74 -2.20 3.69 18.31
C PRO A 74 -2.62 3.99 16.88
N ILE A 75 -3.93 4.12 16.65
CA ILE A 75 -4.39 4.80 15.45
C ILE A 75 -3.53 6.04 15.45
N ASP A 76 -2.72 6.24 14.43
CA ASP A 76 -1.73 7.30 14.44
C ASP A 76 -2.47 8.61 14.73
N GLU A 77 -2.47 9.01 16.01
CA GLU A 77 -3.25 10.15 16.49
C GLU A 77 -2.62 11.43 15.92
N SER A 78 -1.52 11.33 15.17
CA SER A 78 -0.99 12.43 14.36
C SER A 78 -1.93 12.92 13.26
N MET A 79 -3.03 12.21 12.95
CA MET A 79 -4.14 12.83 12.19
C MET A 79 -4.82 13.98 12.94
N GLU A 80 -4.72 14.05 14.27
CA GLU A 80 -5.22 15.17 15.08
C GLU A 80 -4.39 16.46 14.89
N ASP A 81 -3.20 16.34 14.28
CA ASP A 81 -2.30 17.46 13.97
C ASP A 81 -2.32 17.86 12.47
N ALA A 82 -3.33 17.43 11.71
CA ALA A 82 -3.50 17.92 10.34
C ALA A 82 -3.65 19.46 10.37
N ASP A 83 -2.65 20.16 9.82
CA ASP A 83 -2.61 21.61 9.81
C ASP A 83 -3.72 22.16 8.90
N VAL A 84 -4.89 22.42 9.50
CA VAL A 84 -6.07 22.93 8.81
C VAL A 84 -5.84 24.31 8.19
N THR A 85 -4.76 25.02 8.55
CA THR A 85 -4.39 26.28 7.90
C THR A 85 -3.99 26.11 6.44
N ARG A 86 -3.68 24.86 6.02
CA ARG A 86 -3.42 24.48 4.62
C ARG A 86 -4.69 24.22 3.79
N LEU A 87 -5.87 24.23 4.40
CA LEU A 87 -7.13 24.18 3.63
C LEU A 87 -7.28 25.43 2.79
N ASP A 88 -7.93 25.29 1.62
CA ASP A 88 -8.27 26.42 0.78
C ASP A 88 -9.15 27.41 1.59
N PRO A 89 -8.73 28.68 1.77
CA PRO A 89 -9.51 29.67 2.50
C PRO A 89 -10.87 29.98 1.87
N ALA A 90 -11.12 29.55 0.63
CA ALA A 90 -12.44 29.63 -0.01
C ALA A 90 -13.44 28.58 0.51
N ILE A 91 -13.00 27.57 1.27
CA ILE A 91 -13.89 26.57 1.86
C ILE A 91 -14.59 27.15 3.08
N GLU A 92 -15.91 27.34 2.94
CA GLU A 92 -16.81 27.80 3.99
C GLU A 92 -17.70 26.65 4.46
N VAL A 93 -17.84 26.47 5.78
CA VAL A 93 -18.75 25.47 6.38
C VAL A 93 -19.77 26.14 7.28
N ALA A 94 -21.01 25.62 7.28
CA ALA A 94 -22.06 26.08 8.18
C ALA A 94 -21.95 25.41 9.55
N CYS A 95 -22.06 26.19 10.63
CA CYS A 95 -22.13 25.67 11.99
C CYS A 95 -23.41 24.85 12.19
N PRO A 96 -23.34 23.61 12.70
CA PRO A 96 -24.53 22.78 12.89
C PRO A 96 -25.49 23.33 13.95
N ASP A 97 -24.98 24.09 14.93
CA ASP A 97 -25.79 24.59 16.05
C ASP A 97 -26.53 25.90 15.72
N CYS A 98 -25.87 26.82 14.99
CA CYS A 98 -26.41 28.17 14.75
C CYS A 98 -26.50 28.58 13.28
N GLY A 99 -26.01 27.76 12.35
CA GLY A 99 -25.99 28.06 10.92
C GLY A 99 -25.00 29.15 10.50
N GLY A 100 -24.19 29.69 11.43
CA GLY A 100 -23.18 30.69 11.10
C GLY A 100 -22.08 30.14 10.19
N THR A 101 -21.59 30.96 9.27
CA THR A 101 -20.49 30.61 8.35
C THR A 101 -19.15 30.60 9.07
N ILE A 102 -18.36 29.56 8.82
CA ILE A 102 -17.03 29.35 9.39
C ILE A 102 -16.06 29.17 8.22
N VAL A 103 -14.96 29.92 8.21
CA VAL A 103 -13.86 29.72 7.25
C VAL A 103 -12.96 28.60 7.75
N ALA A 104 -12.80 27.55 6.95
CA ALA A 104 -12.15 26.31 7.40
C ALA A 104 -10.64 26.49 7.71
N SER A 105 -9.96 27.40 7.01
CA SER A 105 -8.51 27.62 7.16
C SER A 105 -8.08 28.33 8.46
N LEU A 106 -9.01 28.77 9.30
CA LEU A 106 -8.70 29.54 10.51
C LEU A 106 -8.57 28.70 11.79
N ASP A 107 -8.53 27.36 11.68
CA ASP A 107 -8.65 26.40 12.79
C ASP A 107 -9.60 26.81 13.93
N PRO A 108 -10.85 27.21 13.64
CA PRO A 108 -11.77 27.52 14.72
C PRO A 108 -12.22 26.22 15.39
N ARG A 109 -11.56 25.83 16.49
CA ARG A 109 -12.09 24.77 17.40
C ARG A 109 -13.46 25.15 18.02
N THR A 110 -13.83 26.43 17.91
CA THR A 110 -15.12 26.97 18.36
C THR A 110 -15.75 27.86 17.31
N CYS A 111 -17.06 27.74 17.10
CA CYS A 111 -17.79 28.62 16.20
C CYS A 111 -17.73 30.08 16.69
N PRO A 112 -17.36 31.06 15.85
CA PRO A 112 -17.28 32.47 16.25
C PRO A 112 -18.64 33.09 16.61
N ALA A 113 -19.75 32.52 16.11
CA ALA A 113 -21.10 33.03 16.34
C ALA A 113 -21.72 32.49 17.63
N CYS A 114 -21.81 31.16 17.82
CA CYS A 114 -22.45 30.55 18.98
C CYS A 114 -21.48 30.06 20.07
N ARG A 115 -20.16 30.05 19.79
CA ARG A 115 -19.12 29.49 20.67
C ARG A 115 -19.23 27.99 20.95
N GLY A 116 -20.07 27.27 20.21
CA GLY A 116 -20.11 25.81 20.25
C GLY A 116 -18.78 25.23 19.77
N THR A 117 -18.37 24.11 20.35
CA THR A 117 -17.21 23.32 19.89
C THR A 117 -17.51 22.69 18.55
N ILE A 118 -16.60 22.85 17.58
CA ILE A 118 -16.79 22.32 16.23
C ILE A 118 -15.55 21.54 15.80
N GLU A 119 -15.76 20.54 14.96
CA GLU A 119 -14.73 19.72 14.35
C GLU A 119 -14.66 20.06 12.86
N VAL A 120 -13.79 21.01 12.50
CA VAL A 120 -13.80 21.65 11.18
C VAL A 120 -13.58 20.63 10.06
N LEU A 121 -12.64 19.70 10.21
CA LEU A 121 -12.37 18.66 9.21
C LEU A 121 -13.60 17.79 8.96
N ARG A 122 -14.31 17.39 10.02
CA ARG A 122 -15.54 16.60 9.87
C ARG A 122 -16.61 17.39 9.11
N LEU A 123 -16.80 18.67 9.45
CA LEU A 123 -17.77 19.54 8.78
C LEU A 123 -17.42 19.78 7.30
N VAL A 124 -16.13 19.91 6.97
CA VAL A 124 -15.67 20.04 5.58
C VAL A 124 -16.00 18.78 4.79
N VAL A 125 -15.70 17.58 5.34
CA VAL A 125 -16.01 16.31 4.67
C VAL A 125 -17.53 16.11 4.52
N GLU A 126 -18.31 16.45 5.54
CA GLU A 126 -19.78 16.32 5.50
C GLU A 126 -20.42 17.25 4.46
N GLN A 127 -19.93 18.49 4.31
CA GLN A 127 -20.57 19.51 3.45
C GLN A 127 -19.98 19.58 2.03
N HIS A 128 -18.69 19.30 1.87
CA HIS A 128 -17.96 19.43 0.60
C HIS A 128 -17.38 18.10 0.09
N GLY A 129 -17.40 17.03 0.89
CA GLY A 129 -16.83 15.73 0.56
C GLY A 129 -15.34 15.60 0.92
N PRO A 130 -14.79 14.37 0.87
CA PRO A 130 -13.38 14.12 1.20
C PRO A 130 -12.40 14.78 0.22
N GLU A 131 -12.83 15.04 -1.01
CA GLU A 131 -12.03 15.70 -2.06
C GLU A 131 -11.60 17.12 -1.65
N ALA A 132 -12.38 17.79 -0.79
CA ALA A 132 -12.07 19.12 -0.27
C ALA A 132 -10.84 19.12 0.66
N LEU A 133 -10.40 17.95 1.13
CA LEU A 133 -9.17 17.78 1.91
C LEU A 133 -7.95 17.48 1.04
N ALA A 134 -8.07 17.36 -0.29
CA ALA A 134 -6.97 16.96 -1.17
C ALA A 134 -5.70 17.81 -0.97
N THR A 135 -5.85 19.12 -0.77
CA THR A 135 -4.72 20.04 -0.55
C THR A 135 -3.95 19.76 0.74
N LEU A 136 -4.56 19.14 1.75
CA LEU A 136 -3.87 18.70 2.97
C LEU A 136 -2.93 17.52 2.67
N TYR A 137 -3.28 16.67 1.71
CA TYR A 137 -2.51 15.48 1.34
C TYR A 137 -1.47 15.75 0.24
N GLU A 138 -1.56 16.87 -0.48
CA GLU A 138 -0.74 17.14 -1.66
C GLU A 138 0.73 17.54 -1.36
N ASP A 139 1.04 18.16 -0.21
CA ASP A 139 2.44 18.55 0.11
C ASP A 139 3.21 17.54 0.99
N ASP A 140 2.59 16.51 1.54
CA ASP A 140 3.27 15.52 2.41
C ASP A 140 3.71 14.23 1.71
N SER A 141 3.81 14.25 0.37
CA SER A 141 4.50 13.18 -0.37
C SER A 141 5.82 13.56 -1.06
N PRO A 142 6.72 14.40 -0.50
CA PRO A 142 8.14 14.26 -0.74
C PRO A 142 8.74 13.25 0.27
N GLY A 143 8.21 12.02 0.34
CA GLY A 143 8.87 10.95 1.11
C GLY A 143 8.03 9.77 1.64
N ALA A 144 6.70 9.89 1.78
CA ALA A 144 5.91 8.85 2.47
C ALA A 144 5.74 7.52 1.70
N PHE A 145 6.20 7.44 0.45
CA PHE A 145 6.33 6.19 -0.30
C PHE A 145 7.78 5.84 -0.67
N ASP A 146 8.81 6.52 -0.14
CA ASP A 146 10.22 6.12 -0.40
C ASP A 146 10.65 4.84 0.35
N ASP A 147 9.76 4.32 1.22
CA ASP A 147 9.84 2.96 1.77
C ASP A 147 9.19 1.90 0.87
N ALA A 148 8.50 2.29 -0.20
CA ALA A 148 7.73 1.40 -1.07
C ALA A 148 8.60 0.74 -2.16
N ALA A 149 9.64 0.06 -1.70
CA ALA A 149 10.25 -1.15 -2.24
C ALA A 149 11.68 -1.09 -1.73
N GLY A 150 11.96 -1.81 -0.65
CA GLY A 150 13.35 -2.00 -0.30
C GLY A 150 14.04 -2.76 -1.43
N VAL A 151 14.79 -2.01 -2.21
CA VAL A 151 15.58 -2.49 -3.32
C VAL A 151 16.96 -2.80 -2.79
N ALA A 152 17.45 -3.99 -3.07
CA ALA A 152 18.84 -4.34 -2.82
C ALA A 152 19.73 -3.76 -3.93
N CYS A 153 20.91 -3.28 -3.58
CA CYS A 153 21.93 -2.88 -4.54
C CYS A 153 22.23 -4.06 -5.48
N PRO A 154 22.17 -3.88 -6.82
CA PRO A 154 22.37 -4.99 -7.75
C PRO A 154 23.81 -5.54 -7.75
N ALA A 155 24.77 -4.76 -7.24
CA ALA A 155 26.17 -5.14 -7.20
C ALA A 155 26.55 -5.97 -5.96
N CYS A 156 26.08 -5.56 -4.78
CA CYS A 156 26.50 -6.17 -3.50
C CYS A 156 25.35 -6.73 -2.66
N GLY A 157 24.10 -6.50 -3.05
CA GLY A 157 22.91 -6.94 -2.31
C GLY A 157 22.56 -6.09 -1.09
N TYR A 158 23.30 -5.01 -0.79
CA TYR A 158 23.00 -4.12 0.34
C TYR A 158 21.61 -3.49 0.23
N TRP A 159 20.87 -3.44 1.33
CA TRP A 159 19.52 -2.88 1.37
C TRP A 159 19.53 -1.36 1.25
N LEU A 160 18.88 -0.81 0.22
CA LEU A 160 18.84 0.63 -0.02
C LEU A 160 17.62 1.32 0.62
N GLY A 161 16.83 0.61 1.45
CA GLY A 161 15.71 1.22 2.20
C GLY A 161 16.21 2.34 3.12
N GLY A 162 15.43 3.42 3.24
CA GLY A 162 15.80 4.61 4.04
C GLY A 162 16.87 5.54 3.43
N LEU A 163 17.53 5.16 2.31
CA LEU A 163 18.39 6.07 1.55
C LEU A 163 17.59 6.91 0.54
N GLY A 164 18.16 7.99 0.01
CA GLY A 164 17.51 8.79 -1.04
C GLY A 164 17.25 7.99 -2.33
N ARG A 165 16.38 8.51 -3.20
CA ARG A 165 16.00 7.86 -4.49
C ARG A 165 17.18 7.55 -5.42
N THR A 166 18.12 8.48 -5.49
CA THR A 166 19.36 8.32 -6.27
C THR A 166 20.55 8.51 -5.35
N GLY A 167 21.66 7.85 -5.65
CA GLY A 167 22.86 7.95 -4.83
C GLY A 167 23.91 6.91 -5.19
N ALA A 168 24.86 6.71 -4.28
CA ALA A 168 25.84 5.63 -4.36
C ALA A 168 25.65 4.70 -3.17
N CYS A 169 25.74 3.38 -3.42
CA CYS A 169 25.64 2.38 -2.37
C CYS A 169 26.77 2.57 -1.35
N PRO A 170 26.48 2.63 -0.03
CA PRO A 170 27.51 2.87 0.99
C PRO A 170 28.53 1.74 1.08
N GLU A 171 28.15 0.51 0.71
CA GLU A 171 29.04 -0.66 0.79
C GLU A 171 29.99 -0.81 -0.40
N CYS A 172 29.52 -0.49 -1.62
CA CYS A 172 30.28 -0.77 -2.85
C CYS A 172 30.45 0.43 -3.79
N ALA A 173 29.97 1.61 -3.39
CA ALA A 173 29.98 2.85 -4.16
C ALA A 173 29.30 2.78 -5.54
N THR A 174 28.56 1.71 -5.85
CA THR A 174 27.84 1.59 -7.12
C THR A 174 26.72 2.63 -7.16
N PRO A 175 26.65 3.48 -8.20
CA PRO A 175 25.57 4.42 -8.35
C PRO A 175 24.25 3.67 -8.53
N TYR A 176 23.19 4.17 -7.92
CA TYR A 176 21.87 3.59 -8.01
C TYR A 176 20.81 4.67 -8.25
N ASP A 177 19.73 4.22 -8.86
CA ASP A 177 18.47 4.93 -8.99
C ASP A 177 17.36 3.93 -8.66
N LYS A 178 16.65 4.15 -7.56
CA LYS A 178 15.62 3.22 -7.07
C LYS A 178 14.50 3.03 -8.07
N ASP A 179 14.11 4.08 -8.79
CA ASP A 179 13.00 4.03 -9.76
C ASP A 179 13.38 3.12 -10.94
N ILE A 180 14.63 3.19 -11.42
CA ILE A 180 15.16 2.30 -12.46
C ILE A 180 15.24 0.85 -11.96
N LEU A 181 15.70 0.65 -10.72
CA LEU A 181 15.87 -0.69 -10.16
C LEU A 181 14.53 -1.40 -9.93
N VAL A 182 13.52 -0.69 -9.39
CA VAL A 182 12.16 -1.22 -9.25
C VAL A 182 11.60 -1.60 -10.62
N THR A 183 11.71 -0.72 -11.61
CA THR A 183 11.22 -0.97 -12.97
C THR A 183 11.92 -2.18 -13.61
N THR A 184 13.23 -2.30 -13.44
CA THR A 184 14.02 -3.42 -13.97
C THR A 184 13.63 -4.74 -13.30
N PHE A 185 13.40 -4.72 -11.99
CA PHE A 185 12.97 -5.91 -11.23
C PHE A 185 11.58 -6.39 -11.68
N LEU A 186 10.62 -5.48 -11.84
CA LEU A 186 9.29 -5.80 -12.35
C LEU A 186 9.35 -6.37 -13.77
N ASN A 187 10.21 -5.82 -14.62
CA ASN A 187 10.42 -6.33 -15.98
C ASN A 187 11.05 -7.74 -15.98
N ASP A 188 12.07 -8.02 -15.15
CA ASP A 188 12.66 -9.36 -15.07
C ASP A 188 11.67 -10.40 -14.53
N LEU A 189 10.85 -10.02 -13.53
CA LEU A 189 9.76 -10.88 -13.04
C LEU A 189 8.74 -11.20 -14.14
N SER A 190 8.39 -10.23 -14.97
CA SER A 190 7.48 -10.46 -16.10
C SER A 190 8.07 -11.42 -17.12
N ALA A 191 9.37 -11.27 -17.47
CA ALA A 191 10.05 -12.13 -18.43
C ALA A 191 10.18 -13.58 -17.94
N ARG A 192 10.49 -13.79 -16.66
CA ARG A 192 10.57 -15.15 -16.07
C ARG A 192 9.24 -15.87 -16.01
N ARG A 193 8.13 -15.13 -15.90
CA ARG A 193 6.78 -15.71 -15.88
C ARG A 193 6.38 -16.28 -17.24
N TYR A 194 6.86 -15.67 -18.33
CA TYR A 194 6.62 -16.14 -19.70
C TYR A 194 7.45 -17.38 -20.11
N MET A 195 8.52 -17.71 -19.40
CA MET A 195 9.36 -18.88 -19.74
C MET A 195 9.03 -20.16 -18.97
N LYS A 196 8.08 -20.12 -18.02
CA LYS A 196 7.78 -21.29 -17.18
C LYS A 196 6.76 -22.27 -17.78
N ASP A 197 6.04 -21.86 -18.83
CA ASP A 197 5.22 -22.76 -19.65
C ASP A 197 5.91 -22.92 -21.01
N PRO A 198 6.81 -23.91 -21.19
CA PRO A 198 7.23 -24.26 -22.54
C PRO A 198 5.96 -24.61 -23.32
N PRO A 199 5.79 -24.15 -24.58
CA PRO A 199 4.70 -24.62 -25.40
C PRO A 199 4.83 -26.14 -25.43
N THR A 200 3.90 -26.84 -24.78
CA THR A 200 3.76 -28.27 -24.93
C THR A 200 3.42 -28.45 -26.38
N GLY A 201 4.45 -28.68 -27.20
CA GLY A 201 4.30 -29.03 -28.60
C GLY A 201 3.34 -30.19 -28.61
N SER A 202 2.12 -29.93 -29.07
CA SER A 202 1.19 -30.94 -29.52
C SER A 202 1.93 -31.70 -30.60
N GLY A 203 2.56 -32.80 -30.19
CA GLY A 203 3.02 -33.82 -31.10
C GLY A 203 1.79 -34.35 -31.80
N ASP A 204 1.45 -33.72 -32.92
CA ASP A 204 0.77 -34.41 -34.00
C ASP A 204 1.66 -35.63 -34.30
N ASP A 205 1.16 -36.80 -33.93
CA ASP A 205 1.72 -38.10 -34.26
C ASP A 205 0.97 -38.63 -35.49
N PRO A 206 1.35 -38.26 -36.73
CA PRO A 206 0.79 -38.84 -37.95
C PRO A 206 1.50 -40.18 -38.21
N GLY A 207 1.28 -41.17 -37.33
CA GLY A 207 2.23 -42.27 -37.19
C GLY A 207 1.71 -43.70 -37.18
N ALA A 208 0.42 -43.97 -37.40
CA ALA A 208 -0.09 -45.35 -37.43
C ALA A 208 -0.89 -45.65 -38.70
N ARG A 209 -0.16 -45.80 -39.81
CA ARG A 209 -0.61 -46.56 -40.98
C ARG A 209 -0.19 -48.03 -40.85
N ASP A 210 -1.17 -48.90 -41.05
CA ASP A 210 -1.11 -50.23 -41.68
C ASP A 210 -0.03 -51.23 -41.25
N ALA A 211 -0.48 -52.36 -40.69
CA ALA A 211 0.00 -53.68 -41.11
C ALA A 211 -1.01 -54.79 -40.75
N ARG A 212 -1.70 -55.28 -41.79
CA ARG A 212 -2.16 -56.65 -42.09
C ARG A 212 -3.03 -57.43 -41.11
#